data_AF-A0A7R8VJZ1-F1
#
_entry.id   AF-A0A7R8VJZ1-F1
#
_cell.length_a   1.000
_cell.length_b   1.000
_cell.length_c   1.000
_cell.angle_alpha   90.00
_cell.angle_beta   90.00
_cell.angle_gamma   90.00
#
_symmetry.space_group_name_H-M   'P 1'
#
loop_
_entity.id
_entity.type
_entity.pdbx_description
1 polymer ?
#
loop_
_entity_poly.entity_id
_entity_poly.type
_entity_poly.pdbx_seq_one_letter_code
_entity_poly.pdbx_strand_id
1 'polypeptide(L)'
;MEKYHALNLPLSMKYNCPSPTTWKLAVTSLLTVLHTGLPLARKYPTQFEDMWTCLADTLDVFLFPKSSPLVEQFPEEVQADEIVDCQVIELLRDEILPYCHTIPKDFILKVVVLLNKGSIHSASSLTSLGNYYNHT
;
A
#
# COMPACT_ATOMS: atom_id res chain seq x y z
N MET A 1 9.55 -3.68 20.19
CA MET A 1 9.51 -2.64 19.14
C MET A 1 10.32 -2.99 17.88
N GLU A 2 11.14 -4.06 17.85
CA GLU A 2 12.04 -4.34 16.70
C GLU A 2 11.44 -5.11 15.50
N LYS A 3 10.28 -5.78 15.64
CA LYS A 3 9.78 -6.67 14.58
C LYS A 3 9.13 -5.96 13.38
N TYR A 4 8.66 -4.72 13.53
CA TYR A 4 7.99 -3.98 12.45
C TYR A 4 8.96 -3.35 11.44
N HIS A 5 10.22 -3.08 11.85
CA HIS A 5 11.24 -2.49 10.97
C HIS A 5 11.70 -3.44 9.85
N ALA A 6 11.62 -4.76 10.07
CA ALA A 6 12.08 -5.75 9.11
C ALA A 6 11.31 -5.70 7.77
N LEU A 7 10.01 -5.36 7.80
CA LEU A 7 9.19 -5.27 6.60
C LEU A 7 9.15 -3.86 6.01
N ASN A 8 9.31 -2.82 6.83
CA ASN A 8 9.27 -1.44 6.34
C ASN A 8 10.38 -1.17 5.32
N LEU A 9 11.61 -1.62 5.59
CA LEU A 9 12.75 -1.42 4.69
C LEU A 9 12.54 -2.02 3.28
N PRO A 10 12.21 -3.31 3.11
CA PRO A 10 11.98 -3.87 1.78
C PRO A 10 10.76 -3.26 1.07
N LEU A 11 9.69 -2.93 1.81
CA LEU A 11 8.51 -2.25 1.25
C LEU A 11 8.85 -0.84 0.73
N SER A 12 9.72 -0.13 1.44
CA SER A 12 10.20 1.19 1.03
C SER A 12 11.08 1.19 -0.21
N MET A 13 11.60 0.02 -0.57
CA MET A 13 12.50 -0.16 -1.71
C MET A 13 11.81 -0.83 -2.90
N LYS A 14 10.47 -0.78 -3.04
CA LYS A 14 9.70 -1.49 -4.10
C LYS A 14 10.44 -1.61 -5.44
N TYR A 15 10.91 -0.50 -6.02
CA TYR A 15 11.66 -0.53 -7.29
C TYR A 15 13.19 -0.38 -7.17
N ASN A 16 13.71 -0.17 -5.96
CA ASN A 16 15.15 -0.09 -5.67
C ASN A 16 15.70 -1.35 -4.98
N CYS A 17 14.87 -2.37 -4.79
CA CYS A 17 15.27 -3.58 -4.08
C CYS A 17 16.25 -4.38 -4.95
N PRO A 18 17.42 -4.80 -4.42
CA PRO A 18 18.37 -5.60 -5.18
C PRO A 18 17.79 -6.91 -5.74
N SER A 19 16.72 -7.43 -5.11
CA SER A 19 15.90 -8.52 -5.63
C SER A 19 14.44 -8.09 -5.69
N PRO A 20 13.80 -8.08 -6.88
CA PRO A 20 12.40 -7.66 -7.03
C PRO A 20 11.41 -8.59 -6.34
N THR A 21 11.81 -9.81 -5.98
CA THR A 21 10.96 -10.75 -5.23
C THR A 21 10.86 -10.44 -3.75
N THR A 22 11.79 -9.67 -3.19
CA THR A 22 11.88 -9.42 -1.75
C THR A 22 10.78 -8.49 -1.26
N TRP A 23 10.49 -7.41 -1.98
CA TRP A 23 9.37 -6.52 -1.60
C TRP A 23 8.02 -7.21 -1.79
N LYS A 24 7.88 -8.06 -2.83
CA LYS A 24 6.67 -8.87 -3.07
C LYS A 24 6.41 -9.82 -1.90
N LEU A 25 7.44 -10.53 -1.45
CA LEU A 25 7.33 -11.40 -0.27
C LEU A 25 7.01 -10.61 1.01
N ALA A 26 7.61 -9.43 1.17
CA ALA A 26 7.37 -8.57 2.34
C ALA A 26 5.92 -8.09 2.40
N VAL A 27 5.34 -7.64 1.27
CA VAL A 27 3.94 -7.18 1.25
C VAL A 27 2.97 -8.33 1.41
N THR A 28 3.21 -9.50 0.80
CA THR A 28 2.38 -10.69 1.05
C THR A 28 2.39 -11.08 2.52
N SER A 29 3.58 -11.06 3.16
CA SER A 29 3.70 -11.36 4.58
C SER A 29 2.97 -10.34 5.46
N LEU A 30 3.09 -9.05 5.13
CA LEU A 30 2.36 -7.99 5.81
C LEU A 30 0.85 -8.20 5.70
N LEU A 31 0.33 -8.46 4.49
CA LEU A 31 -1.08 -8.73 4.25
C LEU A 31 -1.55 -9.92 5.10
N THR A 32 -0.83 -11.04 5.10
CA THR A 32 -1.17 -12.21 5.93
C THR A 32 -1.22 -11.87 7.42
N VAL A 33 -0.24 -11.11 7.93
CA VAL A 33 -0.23 -10.68 9.33
C VAL A 33 -1.41 -9.77 9.64
N LEU A 34 -1.77 -8.84 8.74
CA LEU A 34 -2.86 -7.89 8.98
C LEU A 34 -4.24 -8.56 9.01
N HIS A 35 -4.49 -9.60 8.20
CA HIS A 35 -5.75 -10.36 8.25
C HIS A 35 -6.02 -10.95 9.63
N THR A 36 -4.98 -11.30 10.38
CA THR A 36 -5.12 -11.84 11.75
C THR A 36 -4.92 -10.77 12.82
N GLY A 37 -4.05 -9.79 12.57
CA GLY A 37 -3.67 -8.74 13.51
C GLY A 37 -4.70 -7.63 13.67
N LEU A 38 -5.40 -7.23 12.60
CA LEU A 38 -6.39 -6.14 12.65
C LEU A 38 -7.58 -6.44 13.58
N PRO A 39 -8.20 -7.64 13.56
CA PRO A 39 -9.21 -8.01 14.55
C PRO A 39 -8.70 -7.90 16.00
N LEU A 40 -7.46 -8.30 16.25
CA LEU A 40 -6.84 -8.21 17.59
C LEU A 40 -6.55 -6.76 18.00
N ALA A 41 -6.03 -5.95 17.08
CA ALA A 41 -5.73 -4.55 17.32
C ALA A 41 -7.00 -3.75 17.68
N ARG A 42 -8.12 -4.04 17.01
CA ARG A 42 -9.44 -3.48 17.35
C ARG A 42 -9.92 -3.91 18.74
N LYS A 43 -9.66 -5.17 19.13
CA LYS A 43 -10.07 -5.72 20.43
C LYS A 43 -9.23 -5.18 21.60
N TYR A 44 -7.97 -4.86 21.36
CA TYR A 44 -7.01 -4.42 22.39
C TYR A 44 -6.34 -3.08 22.00
N PRO A 45 -7.11 -1.98 21.88
CA PRO A 45 -6.63 -0.75 21.25
C PRO A 45 -5.40 -0.15 21.93
N THR A 46 -5.30 -0.22 23.25
CA THR A 46 -4.16 0.31 24.03
C THR A 46 -2.85 -0.43 23.80
N GLN A 47 -2.89 -1.68 23.32
CA GLN A 47 -1.67 -2.47 23.05
C GLN A 47 -1.12 -2.23 21.63
N PHE A 48 -1.93 -1.67 20.74
CA PHE A 48 -1.63 -1.50 19.33
C PHE A 48 -1.71 -0.04 18.85
N GLU A 49 -1.70 0.93 19.77
CA GLU A 49 -1.84 2.35 19.44
C GLU A 49 -0.75 2.82 18.46
N ASP A 50 0.51 2.51 18.75
CA ASP A 50 1.66 2.87 17.90
C ASP A 50 1.66 2.17 16.53
N MET A 51 1.00 1.02 16.42
CA MET A 51 0.96 0.22 15.19
C MET A 51 0.29 0.99 14.06
N TRP A 52 -0.79 1.70 14.35
CA TRP A 52 -1.59 2.39 13.33
C TRP A 52 -0.77 3.43 12.58
N THR A 53 0.00 4.26 13.30
CA THR A 53 0.87 5.27 12.69
C THR A 53 1.90 4.62 11.76
N CYS A 54 2.59 3.58 12.26
CA CYS A 54 3.58 2.85 11.47
C CYS A 54 2.97 2.17 10.24
N LEU A 55 1.76 1.61 10.37
CA LEU A 55 1.05 0.96 9.28
C LEU A 55 0.71 1.98 8.20
N ALA A 56 0.14 3.14 8.55
CA ALA A 56 -0.22 4.16 7.57
C ALA A 56 1.00 4.65 6.78
N ASP A 57 2.11 4.89 7.47
CA ASP A 57 3.35 5.36 6.83
C ASP A 57 3.93 4.28 5.91
N THR A 58 3.85 3.01 6.31
CA THR A 58 4.28 1.87 5.50
C THR A 58 3.43 1.75 4.23
N LEU A 59 2.11 1.89 4.32
CA LEU A 59 1.21 1.85 3.17
C LEU A 59 1.42 3.03 2.21
N ASP A 60 1.66 4.24 2.73
CA ASP A 60 1.96 5.42 1.90
C ASP A 60 3.22 5.21 1.07
N VAL A 61 4.29 4.77 1.72
CA VAL A 61 5.57 4.54 1.05
C VAL A 61 5.48 3.40 0.04
N PHE A 62 4.72 2.34 0.34
CA PHE A 62 4.55 1.20 -0.55
C PHE A 62 3.72 1.53 -1.80
N LEU A 63 2.56 2.19 -1.61
CA LEU A 63 1.64 2.54 -2.70
C LEU A 63 2.16 3.70 -3.54
N PHE A 64 2.91 4.62 -2.94
CA PHE A 64 3.47 5.80 -3.60
C PHE A 64 5.00 5.84 -3.42
N PRO A 65 5.72 4.84 -3.98
CA PRO A 65 7.16 4.77 -3.82
C PRO A 65 7.83 5.93 -4.55
N LYS A 66 8.90 6.47 -3.97
CA LYS A 66 9.71 7.53 -4.60
C LYS A 66 10.56 7.01 -5.77
N SER A 67 10.84 5.70 -5.78
CA SER A 67 11.50 5.01 -6.89
C SER A 67 10.50 4.78 -8.02
N SER A 68 10.98 4.81 -9.27
CA SER A 68 10.18 4.49 -10.46
C SER A 68 10.47 3.06 -10.91
N PRO A 69 9.51 2.35 -11.53
CA PRO A 69 9.80 1.07 -12.18
C PRO A 69 10.91 1.23 -13.23
N LEU A 70 11.68 0.17 -13.45
CA LEU A 70 12.72 0.21 -14.50
C LEU A 70 12.05 0.38 -15.87
N VAL A 71 12.65 1.22 -16.72
CA VAL A 71 12.11 1.63 -18.04
C VAL A 71 11.86 0.43 -18.99
N GLU A 72 12.46 -0.72 -18.71
CA GLU A 72 12.41 -1.93 -19.54
C GLU A 72 11.56 -3.07 -18.95
N GLN A 73 10.69 -2.80 -17.97
CA GLN A 73 9.82 -3.84 -17.42
C GLN A 73 8.82 -4.35 -18.46
N PHE A 74 8.61 -5.67 -18.47
CA PHE A 74 7.59 -6.27 -19.32
C PHE A 74 6.19 -5.87 -18.83
N PRO A 75 5.20 -5.68 -19.72
CA PRO A 75 3.83 -5.33 -19.33
C PRO A 75 3.23 -6.28 -18.28
N GLU A 76 3.58 -7.57 -18.34
CA GLU A 76 3.15 -8.59 -17.36
C GLU A 76 3.68 -8.33 -15.95
N GLU A 77 4.92 -7.82 -15.82
CA GLU A 77 5.51 -7.51 -14.52
C GLU A 77 4.86 -6.27 -13.90
N VAL A 78 4.57 -5.26 -14.72
CA VAL A 78 3.81 -4.06 -14.30
C VAL A 78 2.42 -4.46 -13.83
N GLN A 79 1.73 -5.32 -14.59
CA GLN A 79 0.41 -5.82 -14.21
C GLN A 79 0.47 -6.63 -12.91
N ALA A 80 1.49 -7.48 -12.74
CA ALA A 80 1.67 -8.23 -11.50
C ALA A 80 1.89 -7.32 -10.30
N ASP A 81 2.60 -6.21 -10.46
CA ASP A 81 2.82 -5.22 -9.41
C ASP A 81 1.51 -4.47 -9.07
N GLU A 82 0.72 -4.10 -10.07
CA GLU A 82 -0.60 -3.48 -9.89
C GLU A 82 -1.58 -4.40 -9.16
N ILE A 83 -1.56 -5.72 -9.43
CA ILE A 83 -2.38 -6.69 -8.71
C ILE A 83 -2.07 -6.65 -7.21
N VAL A 84 -0.80 -6.52 -6.85
CA VAL A 84 -0.39 -6.45 -5.44
C VAL A 84 -0.84 -5.13 -4.81
N ASP A 85 -0.79 -4.01 -5.55
CA ASP A 85 -1.32 -2.73 -5.07
C ASP A 85 -2.83 -2.82 -4.83
N CYS A 86 -3.58 -3.46 -5.75
CA CYS A 86 -5.01 -3.72 -5.59
C CYS A 86 -5.33 -4.51 -4.32
N GLN A 87 -4.54 -5.53 -3.97
CA GLN A 87 -4.74 -6.30 -2.74
C GLN A 87 -4.63 -5.44 -1.47
N VAL A 88 -3.74 -4.44 -1.48
CA VAL A 88 -3.63 -3.46 -0.38
C VAL A 88 -4.86 -2.56 -0.32
N ILE A 89 -5.38 -2.12 -1.46
CA ILE A 89 -6.62 -1.33 -1.52
C ILE A 89 -7.83 -2.15 -1.04
N GLU A 90 -7.89 -3.44 -1.39
CA GLU A 90 -8.92 -4.37 -0.91
C GLU A 90 -8.85 -4.54 0.61
N LEU A 91 -7.65 -4.70 1.19
CA LEU A 91 -7.49 -4.71 2.65
C LEU A 91 -8.06 -3.43 3.29
N LEU A 92 -7.78 -2.25 2.72
CA LEU A 92 -8.34 -0.99 3.23
C LEU A 92 -9.87 -0.98 3.15
N ARG A 93 -10.42 -1.45 2.02
CA ARG A 93 -11.86 -1.50 1.76
C ARG A 93 -12.60 -2.44 2.70
N ASP A 94 -12.05 -3.62 2.96
CA ASP A 94 -12.77 -4.72 3.59
C ASP A 94 -12.45 -4.83 5.09
N GLU A 95 -11.21 -4.54 5.49
CA GLU A 95 -10.73 -4.74 6.86
C GLU A 95 -10.53 -3.45 7.66
N ILE A 96 -10.48 -2.28 7.01
CA ILE A 96 -10.28 -1.00 7.71
C ILE A 96 -11.55 -0.15 7.72
N LEU A 97 -12.02 0.25 6.53
CA LEU A 97 -13.12 1.23 6.42
C LEU A 97 -14.42 0.79 7.11
N PRO A 98 -14.88 -0.48 7.05
CA PRO A 98 -16.10 -0.91 7.72
C PRO A 98 -16.02 -0.81 9.26
N TYR A 99 -14.80 -0.82 9.80
CA TYR A 99 -14.53 -0.81 11.23
C TYR A 99 -13.98 0.52 11.75
N CYS A 100 -14.09 1.60 10.96
CA CYS A 100 -13.45 2.89 11.23
C CYS A 100 -13.78 3.49 12.60
N HIS A 101 -14.95 3.17 13.17
CA HIS A 101 -15.39 3.61 14.51
C HIS A 101 -14.57 3.01 15.66
N THR A 102 -13.84 1.91 15.42
CA THR A 102 -12.96 1.23 16.40
C THR A 102 -11.48 1.53 16.20
N ILE A 103 -11.14 2.34 15.21
CA ILE A 103 -9.76 2.62 14.77
C ILE A 103 -9.45 4.10 15.05
N PRO A 104 -8.20 4.47 15.38
CA PRO A 104 -7.84 5.87 15.60
C PRO A 104 -8.21 6.77 14.42
N LYS A 105 -8.83 7.91 14.70
CA LYS A 105 -9.32 8.84 13.66
C LYS A 105 -8.19 9.34 12.75
N ASP A 106 -7.02 9.61 13.32
CA ASP A 106 -5.86 10.10 12.56
C ASP A 106 -5.39 9.07 11.52
N PHE A 107 -5.46 7.78 11.84
CA PHE A 107 -5.17 6.71 10.89
C PHE A 107 -6.19 6.69 9.74
N ILE A 108 -7.48 6.81 10.05
CA ILE A 108 -8.54 6.84 9.03
C ILE A 108 -8.38 8.04 8.10
N LEU A 109 -8.01 9.21 8.64
CA LEU A 109 -7.69 10.39 7.83
C LEU A 109 -6.53 10.13 6.87
N LYS A 110 -5.46 9.47 7.33
CA LYS A 110 -4.35 9.05 6.45
C LYS A 110 -4.83 8.09 5.36
N VAL A 111 -5.70 7.12 5.67
CA VAL A 111 -6.27 6.21 4.67
C VAL A 111 -7.08 6.95 3.61
N VAL A 112 -7.89 7.93 3.99
CA VAL A 112 -8.63 8.77 3.03
C VAL A 112 -7.65 9.54 2.13
N VAL A 113 -6.56 10.08 2.70
CA VAL A 113 -5.52 10.74 1.91
C VAL A 113 -4.86 9.77 0.92
N LEU A 114 -4.58 8.52 1.31
CA LEU A 114 -4.02 7.49 0.41
C LEU A 114 -4.96 7.21 -0.77
N LEU A 115 -6.25 7.00 -0.50
CA LEU A 115 -7.25 6.72 -1.54
C LEU A 115 -7.40 7.91 -2.50
N ASN A 116 -7.38 9.13 -1.98
CA ASN A 116 -7.41 10.35 -2.80
C ASN A 116 -6.16 10.48 -3.67
N LYS A 117 -4.96 10.23 -3.11
CA LYS A 117 -3.71 10.21 -3.89
C LYS A 117 -3.82 9.20 -5.03
N GLY A 118 -4.30 7.98 -4.76
CA GLY A 118 -4.47 6.94 -5.78
C GLY A 118 -5.41 7.37 -6.91
N SER A 119 -6.57 7.95 -6.56
CA SER A 119 -7.55 8.43 -7.55
C SER A 119 -6.97 9.49 -8.50
N ILE A 120 -6.17 10.43 -7.99
CA ILE A 120 -5.52 11.48 -8.81
C ILE A 120 -4.51 10.87 -9.78
N HIS A 121 -3.67 9.92 -9.32
CA HIS A 121 -2.67 9.28 -10.17
C HIS A 121 -3.34 8.46 -11.29
N SER A 122 -4.38 7.70 -10.99
CA SER A 122 -5.15 6.95 -11.99
C SER A 122 -5.79 7.88 -13.04
N ALA A 123 -6.33 9.03 -12.63
CA ALA A 123 -6.91 10.01 -13.55
C ALA A 123 -5.85 10.64 -14.48
N SER A 124 -4.64 10.93 -13.98
CA SER A 124 -3.55 11.48 -14.80
C SER A 124 -2.97 10.49 -15.81
N SER A 125 -2.99 9.18 -15.51
CA SER A 125 -2.58 8.14 -16.46
C SER A 125 -3.57 8.04 -17.63
N LEU A 126 -4.88 8.14 -17.35
CA LEU A 126 -5.94 8.13 -18.35
C LEU A 126 -5.89 9.33 -19.29
N THR A 127 -5.61 10.53 -18.77
CA THR A 127 -5.48 11.74 -19.61
C THR A 127 -4.24 11.67 -20.52
N SER A 128 -3.15 11.10 -20.03
CA SER A 128 -1.94 10.89 -20.83
C SER A 128 -2.19 9.91 -21.99
N LEU A 129 -2.89 8.79 -21.74
CA LEU A 129 -3.26 7.82 -22.77
C LEU A 129 -4.25 8.42 -23.80
N GLY A 130 -5.23 9.19 -23.33
CA GLY A 130 -6.20 9.87 -24.19
C GLY A 130 -5.58 10.88 -25.17
N ASN A 131 -4.48 11.53 -24.80
CA ASN A 131 -3.74 12.42 -25.69
C ASN A 131 -2.98 11.67 -26.81
N TYR A 132 -2.56 10.41 -26.58
CA TYR A 132 -1.93 9.59 -27.62
C TYR A 132 -2.93 9.11 -28.69
N TYR A 133 -4.19 8.85 -28.32
CA TYR A 133 -5.23 8.42 -29.26
C TYR A 133 -5.89 9.55 -30.05
N ASN A 134 -5.71 10.81 -29.62
CA ASN A 134 -6.24 11.98 -30.34
C ASN A 134 -5.28 12.54 -31.42
N HIS A 135 -4.18 11.83 -31.70
CA HIS A 135 -3.16 12.22 -32.70
C HIS A 135 -2.97 11.19 -33.84
N THR A 136 -3.90 10.25 -34.01
CA THR A 136 -4.02 9.39 -35.21
C THR A 136 -5.33 9.65 -35.93
#